data_AF-A0A1N7JF90-F1
#
_entry.id   AF-A0A1N7JF90-F1
#
_cell.length_a   1.000
_cell.length_b   1.000
_cell.length_c   1.000
_cell.angle_alpha   90.00
_cell.angle_beta   90.00
_cell.angle_gamma   90.00
#
_symmetry.space_group_name_H-M   'P 1'
#
loop_
_entity.id
_entity.type
_entity.pdbx_description
1 polymer ?
#
loop_
_entity_poly.entity_id
_entity_poly.type
_entity_poly.pdbx_seq_one_letter_code
_entity_poly.pdbx_strand_id
1 'polypeptide(L)'
;MIRLKLVLASLLVVLLLLLSLLAWVWLQPEEEVVREEEISGSSAYPGMSIRTSTETDERYRVSIQAPVFREESINDRIRTYINDAQETFHEKRKNQDLRLLLERPATFSVSFDIHPIAENVHSIVLNVDSFTGKRDPVKKRAFMMDLKSGEMVQPADLFKEKGWEELRRMDISGVMKEEEFFKKVYMTNEELVFLEDGGKEVTVSYREVSGLLKEKWRSAVSVEGTEKREEENDRSTEDHPVAVKKESDENHVALTFDDGPHPKHTPEILDLLDEYDQTATFFLLGSRVDFYPQLTEKILEQGHEIGNHTWTHRDLRTLTPEEIEEELSRTQEAIEAASGYTPRVYRPPYGAENQKVKNAAALPSILWTLDTEDWKSTDTPAIRKHIEGNVEKGSVILMHDVQGISPEVLKEVLEVLEEKELKSVEISRMYTHPGNN
;
A
#
# COMPACT_ATOMS: atom_id res chain seq x y z
N MET A 1 -9.96 56.13 34.31
CA MET A 1 -8.81 55.77 33.43
C MET A 1 -8.08 54.48 33.86
N ILE A 2 -7.78 54.27 35.15
CA ILE A 2 -6.99 53.10 35.60
C ILE A 2 -7.69 51.74 35.34
N ARG A 3 -9.00 51.64 35.61
CA ARG A 3 -9.78 50.40 35.36
C ARG A 3 -9.86 50.00 33.88
N LEU A 4 -9.95 50.97 32.97
CA LEU A 4 -9.99 50.70 31.53
C LEU A 4 -8.64 50.18 31.00
N LYS A 5 -7.53 50.72 31.53
CA LYS A 5 -6.18 50.22 31.21
C LYS A 5 -5.95 48.80 31.69
N LEU A 6 -6.49 48.43 32.87
CA LEU A 6 -6.42 47.07 33.40
C LEU A 6 -7.22 46.08 32.54
N VAL A 7 -8.44 46.43 32.12
CA VAL A 7 -9.26 45.56 31.24
C VAL A 7 -8.61 45.36 29.87
N LEU A 8 -8.06 46.43 29.27
CA LEU A 8 -7.33 46.34 28.00
C LEU A 8 -6.06 45.50 28.12
N ALA A 9 -5.34 45.60 29.24
CA ALA A 9 -4.16 44.77 29.51
C ALA A 9 -4.54 43.29 29.66
N SER A 10 -5.63 42.97 30.37
CA SER A 10 -6.13 41.59 30.48
C SER A 10 -6.56 41.01 29.13
N LEU A 11 -7.25 41.78 28.29
CA LEU A 11 -7.64 41.35 26.94
C LEU A 11 -6.43 41.10 26.04
N LEU A 12 -5.40 41.94 26.14
CA LEU A 12 -4.15 41.74 25.39
C LEU A 12 -3.43 40.47 25.82
N VAL A 13 -3.40 40.16 27.12
CA VAL A 13 -2.80 38.91 27.64
C VAL A 13 -3.57 37.69 27.16
N VAL A 14 -4.91 37.72 27.18
CA VAL A 14 -5.73 36.61 26.66
C VAL A 14 -5.53 36.44 25.16
N LEU A 15 -5.45 37.53 24.39
CA LEU A 15 -5.17 37.48 22.95
C LEU A 15 -3.77 36.89 22.66
N LEU A 16 -2.76 37.29 23.43
CA LEU A 16 -1.40 36.74 23.31
C LEU A 16 -1.35 35.26 23.68
N LEU A 17 -2.11 34.83 24.71
CA LEU A 17 -2.22 33.41 25.07
C LEU A 17 -2.94 32.60 23.99
N LEU A 18 -4.00 33.14 23.38
CA LEU A 18 -4.70 32.52 22.26
C LEU A 18 -3.82 32.44 21.02
N LEU A 19 -3.06 33.50 20.70
CA LEU A 19 -2.10 33.50 19.60
C LEU A 19 -0.94 32.55 19.87
N SER A 20 -0.46 32.44 21.10
CA SER A 20 0.57 31.45 21.46
C SER A 20 0.05 30.02 21.42
N LEU A 21 -1.23 29.80 21.77
CA LEU A 21 -1.86 28.49 21.66
C LEU A 21 -2.07 28.10 20.19
N LEU A 22 -2.57 29.04 19.37
CA LEU A 22 -2.69 28.88 17.92
C LEU A 22 -1.32 28.64 17.27
N ALA A 23 -0.29 29.40 17.67
CA ALA A 23 1.06 29.17 17.21
C ALA A 23 1.58 27.81 17.68
N TRP A 24 1.37 27.42 18.93
CA TRP A 24 1.79 26.12 19.45
C TRP A 24 1.11 24.94 18.74
N VAL A 25 -0.16 25.07 18.38
CA VAL A 25 -0.90 24.10 17.54
C VAL A 25 -0.38 24.08 16.10
N TRP A 26 -0.02 25.24 15.53
CA TRP A 26 0.53 25.33 14.17
C TRP A 26 2.02 24.97 14.07
N LEU A 27 2.77 25.04 15.18
CA LEU A 27 4.20 24.77 15.27
C LEU A 27 4.52 23.41 15.89
N GLN A 28 3.52 22.56 16.19
CA GLN A 28 3.82 21.15 16.45
C GLN A 28 4.51 20.61 15.18
N PRO A 29 5.75 20.11 15.26
CA PRO A 29 6.29 19.31 14.18
C PRO A 29 5.33 18.12 14.00
N GLU A 30 4.91 17.86 12.75
CA GLU A 30 4.31 16.56 12.39
C GLU A 30 5.38 15.53 12.79
N GLU A 31 5.16 14.78 13.89
CA GLU A 31 6.07 13.72 14.31
C GLU A 31 6.03 12.65 13.24
N GLU A 32 7.04 12.66 12.37
CA GLU A 32 7.25 11.64 11.36
C GLU A 32 7.62 10.34 12.09
N VAL A 33 6.64 9.47 12.31
CA VAL A 33 6.87 8.14 12.90
C VAL A 33 7.48 7.25 11.82
N VAL A 34 8.74 7.52 11.51
CA VAL A 34 9.52 6.75 10.55
C VAL A 34 10.04 5.49 11.25
N ARG A 35 9.27 4.40 11.18
CA ARG A 35 9.69 3.09 11.71
C ARG A 35 10.55 2.40 10.65
N GLU A 36 11.79 2.05 11.00
CA GLU A 36 12.70 1.29 10.13
C GLU A 36 12.37 -0.20 10.23
N GLU A 37 12.07 -0.82 9.08
CA GLU A 37 11.88 -2.27 8.97
C GLU A 37 13.24 -2.97 8.80
N GLU A 38 13.49 -4.03 9.58
CA GLU A 38 14.68 -4.89 9.43
C GLU A 38 14.57 -5.73 8.16
N ILE A 39 15.66 -5.82 7.40
CA ILE A 39 15.82 -6.68 6.22
C ILE A 39 15.96 -8.15 6.69
N SER A 40 14.91 -8.75 7.24
CA SER A 40 14.94 -10.16 7.65
C SER A 40 13.67 -10.89 7.24
N GLY A 41 13.69 -11.46 6.03
CA GLY A 41 12.64 -12.33 5.50
C GLY A 41 13.10 -13.10 4.26
N SER A 42 12.60 -14.32 4.08
CA SER A 42 12.65 -15.01 2.79
C SER A 42 11.57 -14.41 1.89
N SER A 43 11.98 -13.66 0.86
CA SER A 43 11.10 -13.12 -0.16
C SER A 43 11.22 -13.90 -1.47
N ALA A 44 10.24 -13.71 -2.36
CA ALA A 44 10.33 -14.15 -3.76
C ALA A 44 11.49 -13.47 -4.52
N TYR A 45 12.05 -12.39 -3.97
CA TYR A 45 13.06 -11.54 -4.58
C TYR A 45 14.35 -11.48 -3.74
N PRO A 46 15.28 -12.45 -3.90
CA PRO A 46 16.48 -12.55 -3.07
C PRO A 46 17.31 -11.26 -3.07
N GLY A 47 17.63 -10.77 -1.88
CA GLY A 47 18.44 -9.55 -1.72
C GLY A 47 17.65 -8.24 -1.72
N MET A 48 16.32 -8.32 -1.78
CA MET A 48 15.40 -7.20 -1.64
C MET A 48 14.41 -7.46 -0.50
N SER A 49 14.07 -6.40 0.24
CA SER A 49 12.95 -6.36 1.18
C SER A 49 12.03 -5.18 0.85
N ILE A 50 10.89 -5.11 1.51
CA ILE A 50 9.99 -3.96 1.46
C ILE A 50 10.23 -3.14 2.71
N ARG A 51 10.16 -1.82 2.57
CA ARG A 51 9.96 -0.87 3.66
C ARG A 51 8.57 -0.27 3.55
N THR A 52 7.78 -0.34 4.61
CA THR A 52 6.49 0.34 4.70
C THR A 52 6.49 1.48 5.72
N SER A 53 5.81 2.57 5.38
CA SER A 53 5.51 3.66 6.30
C SER A 53 4.12 4.21 5.96
N THR A 54 3.27 4.36 6.97
CA THR A 54 1.96 4.98 6.85
C THR A 54 1.85 6.12 7.85
N GLU A 55 1.21 7.22 7.43
CA GLU A 55 0.92 8.36 8.30
C GLU A 55 -0.47 8.87 7.96
N THR A 56 -1.29 9.08 9.00
CA THR A 56 -2.69 9.49 8.85
C THR A 56 -3.00 10.67 9.77
N ASP A 57 -3.51 11.75 9.18
CA ASP A 57 -4.03 12.95 9.82
C ASP A 57 -5.44 13.26 9.27
N GLU A 58 -6.20 14.12 9.95
CA GLU A 58 -7.51 14.57 9.46
C GLU A 58 -7.43 15.23 8.07
N ARG A 59 -6.28 15.81 7.71
CA ARG A 59 -6.10 16.61 6.48
C ARG A 59 -5.32 15.88 5.39
N TYR A 60 -4.59 14.81 5.73
CA TYR A 60 -3.80 14.07 4.76
C TYR A 60 -3.50 12.62 5.17
N ARG A 61 -3.14 11.82 4.17
CA ARG A 61 -2.74 10.42 4.31
C ARG A 61 -1.50 10.16 3.47
N VAL A 62 -0.54 9.46 4.05
CA VAL A 62 0.70 9.04 3.41
C VAL A 62 0.79 7.51 3.50
N SER A 63 1.15 6.87 2.40
CA SER A 63 1.51 5.44 2.36
C SER A 63 2.73 5.26 1.48
N ILE A 64 3.82 4.75 2.04
CA ILE A 64 5.06 4.55 1.32
C ILE A 64 5.40 3.07 1.41
N GLN A 65 5.39 2.40 0.27
CA GLN A 65 5.99 1.09 0.09
C GLN A 65 7.18 1.27 -0.85
N ALA A 66 8.38 1.03 -0.32
CA ALA A 66 9.62 1.21 -1.08
C ALA A 66 10.47 -0.07 -1.01
N PRO A 67 11.11 -0.48 -2.11
CA PRO A 67 12.05 -1.59 -2.08
C PRO A 67 13.34 -1.16 -1.39
N VAL A 68 13.89 -2.03 -0.57
CA VAL A 68 15.18 -1.88 0.09
C VAL A 68 16.11 -2.98 -0.39
N PHE A 69 17.31 -2.60 -0.81
CA PHE A 69 18.31 -3.50 -1.35
C PHE A 69 19.49 -3.63 -0.40
N ARG A 70 20.33 -4.65 -0.62
CA ARG A 70 21.62 -4.78 0.08
C ARG A 70 22.58 -3.62 -0.26
N GLU A 71 22.47 -3.07 -1.46
CA GLU A 71 23.34 -2.01 -1.95
C GLU A 71 22.83 -0.63 -1.49
N GLU A 72 23.57 0.03 -0.61
CA GLU A 72 23.12 1.30 -0.02
C GLU A 72 23.02 2.44 -1.05
N SER A 73 23.85 2.39 -2.10
CA SER A 73 23.86 3.45 -3.13
C SER A 73 22.55 3.54 -3.91
N ILE A 74 21.80 2.44 -4.09
CA ILE A 74 20.47 2.49 -4.70
C ILE A 74 19.42 2.92 -3.68
N ASN A 75 19.52 2.46 -2.43
CA ASN A 75 18.64 2.89 -1.34
C ASN A 75 18.68 4.41 -1.17
N ASP A 76 19.87 5.03 -1.24
CA ASP A 76 20.05 6.48 -1.23
C ASP A 76 19.29 7.16 -2.36
N ARG A 77 19.40 6.65 -3.59
CA ARG A 77 18.71 7.23 -4.76
C ARG A 77 17.20 7.13 -4.65
N ILE A 78 16.70 6.03 -4.08
CA ILE A 78 15.27 5.81 -3.83
C ILE A 78 14.79 6.76 -2.74
N ARG A 79 15.50 6.85 -1.60
CA ARG A 79 15.18 7.78 -0.51
C ARG A 79 15.15 9.21 -0.99
N THR A 80 16.17 9.68 -1.71
CA THR A 80 16.17 11.04 -2.26
C THR A 80 14.98 11.29 -3.18
N TYR A 81 14.67 10.35 -4.07
CA TYR A 81 13.52 10.50 -4.98
C TYR A 81 12.18 10.61 -4.25
N ILE A 82 11.98 9.78 -3.23
CA ILE A 82 10.77 9.78 -2.40
C ILE A 82 10.68 11.08 -1.61
N ASN A 83 11.76 11.48 -0.93
CA ASN A 83 11.82 12.68 -0.11
C ASN A 83 11.54 13.95 -0.93
N ASP A 84 12.15 14.09 -2.11
CA ASP A 84 11.91 15.24 -3.01
C ASP A 84 10.42 15.32 -3.42
N ALA A 85 9.80 14.17 -3.69
CA ALA A 85 8.38 14.11 -4.06
C ALA A 85 7.47 14.40 -2.87
N GLN A 86 7.81 13.90 -1.69
CA GLN A 86 7.08 14.12 -0.45
C GLN A 86 7.16 15.59 0.01
N GLU A 87 8.33 16.23 -0.11
CA GLU A 87 8.49 17.68 0.16
C GLU A 87 7.59 18.50 -0.78
N THR A 88 7.60 18.19 -2.08
CA THR A 88 6.70 18.82 -3.06
C THR A 88 5.23 18.65 -2.67
N PHE A 89 4.84 17.46 -2.20
CA PHE A 89 3.49 17.18 -1.73
C PHE A 89 3.12 18.05 -0.51
N HIS A 90 3.98 18.11 0.50
CA HIS A 90 3.73 18.92 1.70
C HIS A 90 3.62 20.42 1.35
N GLU A 91 4.44 20.94 0.44
CA GLU A 91 4.34 22.31 -0.04
C GLU A 91 3.00 22.58 -0.75
N LYS A 92 2.59 21.69 -1.66
CA LYS A 92 1.29 21.81 -2.35
C LYS A 92 0.12 21.73 -1.39
N ARG A 93 0.16 20.82 -0.42
CA ARG A 93 -0.86 20.62 0.63
C ARG A 93 -1.03 21.90 1.46
N LYS A 94 0.07 22.50 1.93
CA LYS A 94 0.06 23.73 2.76
C LYS A 94 -0.64 24.91 2.07
N ASN A 95 -0.69 24.90 0.74
CA ASN A 95 -1.35 25.93 -0.06
C ASN A 95 -2.82 25.64 -0.39
N GLN A 96 -3.40 24.52 0.08
CA GLN A 96 -4.81 24.18 -0.14
C GLN A 96 -5.74 24.77 0.93
N ASP A 97 -7.01 24.91 0.58
CA ASP A 97 -8.06 25.30 1.53
C ASP A 97 -8.28 24.19 2.58
N LEU A 98 -8.23 24.57 3.86
CA LEU A 98 -8.39 23.64 4.97
C LEU A 98 -9.73 22.89 4.95
N ARG A 99 -10.82 23.54 4.54
CA ARG A 99 -12.14 22.89 4.46
C ARG A 99 -12.16 21.81 3.40
N LEU A 100 -11.52 22.06 2.25
CA LEU A 100 -11.40 21.04 1.19
C LEU A 100 -10.60 19.83 1.67
N LEU A 101 -9.54 20.04 2.45
CA LEU A 101 -8.74 18.95 3.01
C LEU A 101 -9.50 18.15 4.09
N LEU A 102 -10.39 18.77 4.86
CA LEU A 102 -11.24 18.07 5.82
C LEU A 102 -12.36 17.26 5.14
N GLU A 103 -12.89 17.75 4.01
CA GLU A 103 -13.87 16.99 3.21
C GLU A 103 -13.20 15.85 2.43
N ARG A 104 -12.01 16.10 1.88
CA ARG A 104 -11.22 15.16 1.11
C ARG A 104 -9.73 15.34 1.40
N PRO A 105 -9.17 14.53 2.32
CA PRO A 105 -7.77 14.59 2.69
C PRO A 105 -6.83 14.52 1.48
N ALA A 106 -5.72 15.26 1.56
CA ALA A 106 -4.64 15.10 0.60
C ALA A 106 -4.01 13.71 0.73
N THR A 107 -3.58 13.11 -0.37
CA THR A 107 -2.96 11.78 -0.34
C THR A 107 -1.60 11.80 -1.02
N PHE A 108 -0.65 11.07 -0.46
CA PHE A 108 0.64 10.79 -1.07
C PHE A 108 0.90 9.30 -0.97
N SER A 109 1.10 8.63 -2.09
CA SER A 109 1.43 7.21 -2.10
C SER A 109 2.67 6.92 -2.92
N VAL A 110 3.57 6.13 -2.35
CA VAL A 110 4.67 5.49 -3.10
C VAL A 110 4.40 4.00 -3.12
N SER A 111 4.42 3.42 -4.32
CA SER A 111 4.38 1.98 -4.54
C SER A 111 5.46 1.60 -5.54
N PHE A 112 5.65 0.31 -5.77
CA PHE A 112 6.56 -0.15 -6.80
C PHE A 112 6.09 -1.44 -7.46
N ASP A 113 6.40 -1.57 -8.74
CA ASP A 113 6.21 -2.80 -9.51
C ASP A 113 7.56 -3.47 -9.77
N ILE A 114 7.55 -4.80 -9.85
CA ILE A 114 8.70 -5.62 -10.18
C ILE A 114 8.40 -6.37 -11.47
N HIS A 115 9.27 -6.23 -12.47
CA HIS A 115 9.19 -6.98 -13.72
C HIS A 115 10.42 -7.88 -13.86
N PRO A 116 10.28 -9.21 -13.74
CA PRO A 116 11.37 -10.13 -14.04
C PRO A 116 11.70 -10.09 -15.53
N ILE A 117 12.97 -9.92 -15.86
CA ILE A 117 13.46 -9.87 -17.25
C ILE A 117 14.26 -11.13 -17.57
N ALA A 118 15.15 -11.52 -16.67
CA ALA A 118 16.00 -12.71 -16.76
C ALA A 118 16.23 -13.27 -15.35
N GLU A 119 16.88 -14.43 -15.23
CA GLU A 119 17.02 -15.20 -13.97
C GLU A 119 17.27 -14.36 -12.69
N ASN A 120 18.12 -13.34 -12.75
CA ASN A 120 18.36 -12.43 -11.61
C ASN A 120 18.09 -10.96 -11.93
N VAL A 121 17.70 -10.63 -13.16
CA VAL A 121 17.59 -9.24 -13.62
C VAL A 121 16.14 -8.80 -13.61
N HIS A 122 15.86 -7.72 -12.89
CA HIS A 122 14.54 -7.18 -12.68
C HIS A 122 14.51 -5.70 -13.02
N SER A 123 13.39 -5.23 -13.59
CA SER A 123 13.03 -3.82 -13.53
C SER A 123 12.23 -3.56 -12.25
N ILE A 124 12.62 -2.53 -11.51
CA ILE A 124 11.93 -2.03 -10.33
C ILE A 124 11.40 -0.65 -10.68
N VAL A 125 10.09 -0.48 -10.69
CA VAL A 125 9.43 0.77 -11.12
C VAL A 125 8.76 1.39 -9.91
N LEU A 126 9.33 2.48 -9.39
CA LEU A 126 8.68 3.28 -8.37
C LEU A 126 7.57 4.13 -8.99
N ASN A 127 6.40 4.12 -8.36
CA ASN A 127 5.26 4.96 -8.71
C ASN A 127 4.97 5.90 -7.55
N VAL A 128 4.85 7.21 -7.83
CA VAL A 128 4.48 8.23 -6.86
C VAL A 128 3.20 8.90 -7.31
N ASP A 129 2.13 8.70 -6.54
CA ASP A 129 0.83 9.35 -6.74
C ASP A 129 0.62 10.40 -5.65
N SER A 130 0.08 11.55 -6.05
CA SER A 130 -0.31 12.58 -5.10
C SER A 130 -1.63 13.26 -5.48
N PHE A 131 -2.42 13.53 -4.45
CA PHE A 131 -3.65 14.30 -4.54
C PHE A 131 -3.62 15.43 -3.53
N THR A 132 -3.70 16.68 -3.99
CA THR A 132 -3.83 17.87 -3.12
C THR A 132 -4.99 18.72 -3.62
N GLY A 133 -6.20 18.17 -3.60
CA GLY A 133 -7.42 18.76 -4.18
C GLY A 133 -7.63 18.46 -5.67
N LYS A 134 -6.54 18.25 -6.41
CA LYS A 134 -6.50 17.62 -7.74
C LYS A 134 -5.43 16.54 -7.75
N ARG A 135 -5.63 15.52 -8.58
CA ARG A 135 -4.64 14.47 -8.77
C ARG A 135 -3.52 14.97 -9.67
N ASP A 136 -2.28 14.81 -9.21
CA ASP A 136 -1.11 15.07 -10.02
C ASP A 136 -0.86 13.89 -10.97
N PRO A 137 -0.16 14.10 -12.10
CA PRO A 137 0.34 12.99 -12.91
C PRO A 137 1.22 12.07 -12.05
N VAL A 138 0.98 10.76 -12.14
CA VAL A 138 1.78 9.75 -11.43
C VAL A 138 3.21 9.88 -11.90
N LYS A 139 4.15 10.16 -10.99
CA LYS A 139 5.57 10.20 -11.32
C LYS A 139 6.13 8.78 -11.25
N LYS A 140 6.91 8.39 -12.25
CA LYS A 140 7.55 7.08 -12.28
C LYS A 140 9.07 7.20 -12.28
N ARG A 141 9.74 6.22 -11.66
CA ARG A 141 11.20 6.05 -11.75
C ARG A 141 11.54 4.57 -11.78
N ALA A 142 12.20 4.15 -12.85
CA ALA A 142 12.62 2.76 -13.02
C ALA A 142 14.11 2.55 -12.77
N PHE A 143 14.44 1.37 -12.26
CA PHE A 143 15.78 0.86 -12.05
C PHE A 143 15.84 -0.56 -12.62
N MET A 144 16.81 -0.86 -13.48
CA MET A 144 17.08 -2.24 -13.89
C MET A 144 18.30 -2.74 -13.14
N MET A 145 18.21 -3.91 -12.52
CA MET A 145 19.30 -4.44 -11.71
C MET A 145 19.32 -5.95 -11.67
N ASP A 146 20.52 -6.50 -11.48
CA ASP A 146 20.72 -7.88 -11.09
C ASP A 146 20.61 -7.98 -9.55
N LEU A 147 19.54 -8.59 -9.04
CA LEU A 147 19.28 -8.70 -7.60
C LEU A 147 20.30 -9.57 -6.87
N LYS A 148 21.02 -10.44 -7.59
CA LYS A 148 22.05 -11.32 -7.01
C LYS A 148 23.38 -10.59 -6.84
N SER A 149 23.82 -9.85 -7.85
CA SER A 149 25.08 -9.09 -7.77
C SER A 149 24.93 -7.69 -7.19
N GLY A 150 23.71 -7.12 -7.20
CA GLY A 150 23.46 -5.72 -6.85
C GLY A 150 23.79 -4.73 -7.98
N GLU A 151 24.27 -5.22 -9.13
CA GLU A 151 24.71 -4.35 -10.23
C GLU A 151 23.53 -3.78 -11.02
N MET A 152 23.59 -2.48 -11.27
CA MET A 152 22.64 -1.79 -12.15
C MET A 152 22.91 -2.12 -13.63
N VAL A 153 21.85 -2.44 -14.35
CA VAL A 153 21.88 -2.59 -15.81
C VAL A 153 21.55 -1.24 -16.43
N GLN A 154 22.47 -0.66 -17.19
CA GLN A 154 22.19 0.59 -17.89
C GLN A 154 21.38 0.29 -19.16
N PRO A 155 20.48 1.20 -19.59
CA PRO A 155 19.73 1.02 -20.84
C PRO A 155 20.61 0.73 -22.06
N ALA A 156 21.79 1.35 -22.16
CA ALA A 156 22.73 1.09 -23.25
C ALA A 156 23.27 -0.35 -23.26
N ASP A 157 23.31 -1.02 -22.11
CA ASP A 157 23.80 -2.40 -21.99
C ASP A 157 22.82 -3.42 -22.58
N LEU A 158 21.59 -3.01 -22.86
CA LEU A 158 20.55 -3.85 -23.48
C LEU A 158 20.81 -4.10 -24.97
N PHE A 159 21.51 -3.18 -25.65
CA PHE A 159 21.59 -3.16 -27.12
C PHE A 159 22.94 -3.60 -27.65
N LYS A 160 22.94 -4.20 -28.85
CA LYS A 160 24.15 -4.44 -29.64
C LYS A 160 24.87 -3.13 -29.94
N GLU A 161 26.12 -3.23 -30.38
CA GLU A 161 26.87 -2.07 -30.86
C GLU A 161 26.05 -1.32 -31.94
N LYS A 162 25.88 0.00 -31.77
CA LYS A 162 25.00 0.88 -32.56
C LYS A 162 23.49 0.62 -32.48
N GLY A 163 23.03 -0.48 -31.90
CA GLY A 163 21.59 -0.77 -31.72
C GLY A 163 20.87 0.32 -30.91
N TRP A 164 21.57 0.91 -29.94
CA TRP A 164 21.08 2.06 -29.20
C TRP A 164 20.87 3.30 -30.08
N GLU A 165 21.80 3.58 -31.00
CA GLU A 165 21.71 4.70 -31.94
C GLU A 165 20.62 4.48 -32.99
N GLU A 166 20.44 3.23 -33.43
CA GLU A 166 19.35 2.83 -34.33
C GLU A 166 17.98 3.02 -33.69
N LEU A 167 17.83 2.61 -32.43
CA LEU A 167 16.62 2.88 -31.63
C LEU A 167 16.32 4.38 -31.56
N ARG A 168 17.34 5.24 -31.42
CA ARG A 168 17.16 6.70 -31.44
C ARG A 168 16.61 7.25 -32.76
N ARG A 169 16.90 6.55 -33.85
CA ARG A 169 16.47 6.92 -35.20
C ARG A 169 15.09 6.37 -35.55
N MET A 170 14.66 5.27 -34.93
CA MET A 170 13.33 4.69 -35.14
C MET A 170 12.22 5.72 -34.91
N ASP A 171 11.20 5.68 -35.75
CA ASP A 171 10.01 6.50 -35.58
C ASP A 171 9.06 5.77 -34.63
N ILE A 172 9.16 6.09 -33.34
CA ILE A 172 8.32 5.50 -32.30
C ILE A 172 7.16 6.46 -32.07
N SER A 173 5.95 6.02 -32.39
CA SER A 173 4.75 6.84 -32.24
C SER A 173 4.60 7.34 -30.81
N GLY A 174 4.37 8.64 -30.65
CA GLY A 174 4.09 9.26 -29.34
C GLY A 174 5.31 9.62 -28.49
N VAL A 175 6.53 9.50 -29.04
CA VAL A 175 7.81 9.82 -28.38
C VAL A 175 8.35 11.19 -28.74
N MET A 176 8.66 12.01 -27.74
CA MET A 176 9.52 13.20 -27.93
C MET A 176 11.01 12.83 -27.84
N LYS A 177 11.74 12.98 -28.96
CA LYS A 177 13.17 12.62 -29.07
C LYS A 177 14.10 13.64 -28.41
N GLU A 178 13.96 13.85 -27.11
CA GLU A 178 14.92 14.62 -26.31
C GLU A 178 16.05 13.71 -25.76
N GLU A 179 17.18 14.30 -25.37
CA GLU A 179 18.34 13.53 -24.88
C GLU A 179 18.04 12.76 -23.56
N GLU A 180 17.06 13.24 -22.79
CA GLU A 180 16.52 12.61 -21.56
C GLU A 180 15.68 11.34 -21.84
N PHE A 181 15.06 11.23 -23.02
CA PHE A 181 14.19 10.09 -23.40
C PHE A 181 14.90 8.73 -23.28
N PHE A 182 16.20 8.72 -23.57
CA PHE A 182 17.03 7.52 -23.54
C PHE A 182 17.57 7.17 -22.14
N LYS A 183 17.31 8.00 -21.12
CA LYS A 183 17.80 7.77 -19.75
C LYS A 183 16.80 7.05 -18.86
N LYS A 184 15.52 6.98 -19.26
CA LYS A 184 14.42 6.44 -18.45
C LYS A 184 13.73 5.29 -19.17
N VAL A 185 14.50 4.22 -19.42
CA VAL A 185 14.04 3.01 -20.12
C VAL A 185 14.12 1.83 -19.17
N TYR A 186 13.10 0.98 -19.20
CA TYR A 186 13.12 -0.30 -18.49
C TYR A 186 12.48 -1.40 -19.34
N MET A 187 12.74 -2.64 -18.95
CA MET A 187 12.21 -3.83 -19.64
C MET A 187 11.11 -4.46 -18.81
N THR A 188 10.01 -4.75 -19.48
CA THR A 188 8.93 -5.62 -19.04
C THR A 188 9.16 -7.03 -19.62
N ASN A 189 8.40 -8.03 -19.18
CA ASN A 189 8.39 -9.36 -19.81
C ASN A 189 7.81 -9.32 -21.24
N GLU A 190 7.00 -8.31 -21.56
CA GLU A 190 6.26 -8.19 -22.82
C GLU A 190 6.82 -7.08 -23.74
N GLU A 191 7.36 -6.00 -23.17
CA GLU A 191 7.72 -4.82 -23.95
C GLU A 191 8.87 -3.99 -23.36
N LEU A 192 9.45 -3.12 -24.18
CA LEU A 192 10.40 -2.10 -23.76
C LEU A 192 9.63 -0.82 -23.44
N VAL A 193 9.80 -0.29 -22.23
CA VAL A 193 9.04 0.87 -21.76
C VAL A 193 9.93 2.10 -21.61
N PHE A 194 9.48 3.22 -22.14
CA PHE A 194 10.10 4.54 -22.04
C PHE A 194 9.24 5.43 -21.16
N LEU A 195 9.86 6.05 -20.15
CA LEU A 195 9.20 7.00 -19.26
C LEU A 195 9.42 8.43 -19.76
N GLU A 196 8.33 9.11 -20.12
CA GLU A 196 8.34 10.55 -20.41
C GLU A 196 8.21 11.38 -19.12
N ASP A 197 8.50 12.68 -19.23
CA ASP A 197 8.26 13.60 -18.14
C ASP A 197 6.77 13.67 -17.77
N GLY A 198 6.49 13.67 -16.46
CA GLY A 198 5.14 13.50 -15.95
C GLY A 198 4.67 12.05 -15.84
N GLY A 199 5.55 11.07 -16.10
CA GLY A 199 5.34 9.64 -15.84
C GLY A 199 4.47 8.92 -16.87
N LYS A 200 4.23 9.54 -18.03
CA LYS A 200 3.61 8.89 -19.18
C LYS A 200 4.54 7.80 -19.72
N GLU A 201 3.97 6.64 -20.02
CA GLU A 201 4.69 5.50 -20.58
C GLU A 201 4.47 5.41 -22.08
N VAL A 202 5.54 5.17 -22.81
CA VAL A 202 5.49 4.79 -24.22
C VAL A 202 6.15 3.44 -24.36
N THR A 203 5.46 2.49 -24.97
CA THR A 203 5.92 1.11 -25.03
C THR A 203 6.24 0.71 -26.46
N VAL A 204 7.24 -0.17 -26.60
CA VAL A 204 7.68 -0.71 -27.88
C VAL A 204 7.76 -2.23 -27.76
N SER A 205 7.02 -2.91 -28.63
CA SER A 205 7.01 -4.38 -28.66
C SER A 205 8.41 -4.92 -28.94
N TYR A 206 8.78 -6.01 -28.26
CA TYR A 206 10.02 -6.72 -28.57
C TYR A 206 10.08 -7.23 -30.02
N ARG A 207 8.93 -7.41 -30.69
CA ARG A 207 8.91 -7.71 -32.12
C ARG A 207 9.64 -6.66 -32.96
N GLU A 208 9.54 -5.39 -32.58
CA GLU A 208 10.12 -4.26 -33.30
C GLU A 208 11.60 -4.06 -32.99
N VAL A 209 12.03 -4.35 -31.74
CA VAL A 209 13.37 -4.02 -31.26
C VAL A 209 14.27 -5.23 -30.98
N SER A 210 13.77 -6.47 -31.06
CA SER A 210 14.56 -7.71 -30.80
C SER A 210 15.78 -7.87 -31.70
N GLY A 211 15.81 -7.23 -32.88
CA GLY A 211 16.99 -7.18 -33.75
C GLY A 211 18.14 -6.39 -33.13
N LEU A 212 17.83 -5.37 -32.32
CA LEU A 212 18.75 -4.41 -31.72
C LEU A 212 19.28 -4.89 -30.36
N LEU A 213 18.54 -5.74 -29.65
CA LEU A 213 18.92 -6.27 -28.33
C LEU A 213 20.09 -7.24 -28.41
N LYS A 214 20.98 -7.25 -27.40
CA LYS A 214 21.99 -8.30 -27.23
C LYS A 214 21.29 -9.65 -26.99
N GLU A 215 21.96 -10.75 -27.37
CA GLU A 215 21.37 -12.09 -27.31
C GLU A 215 20.84 -12.47 -25.93
N LYS A 216 21.60 -12.16 -24.86
CA LYS A 216 21.19 -12.37 -23.46
C LYS A 216 19.77 -11.85 -23.16
N TRP A 217 19.45 -10.66 -23.64
CA TRP A 217 18.18 -9.99 -23.37
C TRP A 217 17.09 -10.46 -24.32
N ARG A 218 17.44 -10.65 -25.60
CA ARG A 218 16.55 -11.18 -26.62
C ARG A 218 16.03 -12.58 -26.26
N SER A 219 16.87 -13.44 -25.71
CA SER A 219 16.48 -14.80 -25.32
C SER A 219 15.63 -14.86 -24.05
N ALA A 220 15.60 -13.77 -23.28
CA ALA A 220 14.93 -13.72 -21.99
C ALA A 220 13.50 -13.14 -22.06
N VAL A 221 13.12 -12.52 -23.18
CA VAL A 221 11.83 -11.85 -23.36
C VAL A 221 10.94 -12.58 -24.37
N SER A 222 9.62 -12.50 -24.19
CA SER A 222 8.68 -13.07 -25.17
C SER A 222 8.64 -12.20 -26.43
N VAL A 223 8.96 -12.80 -27.59
CA VAL A 223 8.83 -12.14 -28.90
C VAL A 223 7.49 -12.47 -29.57
N GLU A 224 6.78 -13.48 -29.06
CA GLU A 224 5.40 -13.80 -29.46
C GLU A 224 4.47 -12.93 -28.62
N GLY A 225 3.88 -11.91 -29.27
CA GLY A 225 3.02 -10.95 -28.60
C GLY A 225 1.78 -11.62 -28.02
N THR A 226 1.48 -11.32 -26.76
CA THR A 226 0.20 -11.60 -26.14
C THR A 226 -0.85 -10.66 -26.74
N GLU A 227 -1.91 -11.20 -27.31
CA GLU A 227 -3.08 -10.40 -27.70
C GLU A 227 -3.60 -9.71 -26.45
N LYS A 228 -3.65 -8.37 -26.45
CA LYS A 228 -4.34 -7.60 -25.41
C LYS A 228 -5.79 -8.11 -25.37
N ARG A 229 -6.17 -8.81 -24.30
CA ARG A 229 -7.57 -9.06 -24.01
C ARG A 229 -8.21 -7.72 -23.73
N GLU A 230 -9.01 -7.24 -24.68
CA GLU A 230 -10.02 -6.23 -24.38
C GLU A 230 -11.03 -6.91 -23.46
N GLU A 231 -10.98 -6.58 -22.18
CA GLU A 231 -12.03 -6.97 -21.24
C GLU A 231 -13.29 -6.18 -21.60
N GLU A 232 -14.24 -6.86 -22.23
CA GLU A 232 -15.60 -6.37 -22.41
C GLU A 232 -16.23 -6.22 -21.03
N ASN A 233 -16.27 -4.98 -20.55
CA ASN A 233 -16.91 -4.61 -19.30
C ASN A 233 -18.44 -4.52 -19.52
N ASP A 234 -19.11 -5.67 -19.53
CA ASP A 234 -20.59 -5.74 -19.55
C ASP A 234 -21.12 -5.41 -18.15
N ARG A 235 -21.52 -4.14 -17.97
CA ARG A 235 -22.06 -3.64 -16.70
C ARG A 235 -23.52 -4.04 -16.57
N SER A 236 -23.81 -5.01 -15.71
CA SER A 236 -25.12 -5.08 -15.06
C SER A 236 -25.13 -4.17 -13.84
N THR A 237 -26.03 -3.19 -13.83
CA THR A 237 -26.43 -2.46 -12.63
C THR A 237 -27.24 -3.41 -11.73
N GLU A 238 -26.57 -4.21 -10.92
CA GLU A 238 -27.20 -4.99 -9.86
C GLU A 238 -26.60 -4.66 -8.50
N ASP A 239 -27.40 -4.92 -7.47
CA ASP A 239 -27.18 -4.58 -6.06
C ASP A 239 -25.75 -4.85 -5.59
N HIS A 240 -25.11 -3.85 -4.98
CA HIS A 240 -23.76 -4.02 -4.44
C HIS A 240 -23.76 -5.10 -3.36
N PRO A 241 -22.82 -6.05 -3.37
CA PRO A 241 -22.74 -7.04 -2.32
C PRO A 241 -22.43 -6.33 -1.00
N VAL A 242 -23.33 -6.47 -0.03
CA VAL A 242 -23.15 -5.95 1.33
C VAL A 242 -22.89 -7.11 2.27
N ALA A 243 -21.84 -7.00 3.08
CA ALA A 243 -21.63 -7.93 4.18
C ALA A 243 -22.69 -7.67 5.26
N VAL A 244 -23.49 -8.68 5.56
CA VAL A 244 -24.54 -8.61 6.58
C VAL A 244 -24.06 -9.37 7.81
N LYS A 245 -23.98 -8.67 8.95
CA LYS A 245 -23.64 -9.26 10.24
C LYS A 245 -24.69 -10.33 10.58
N LYS A 246 -24.23 -11.51 10.97
CA LYS A 246 -25.11 -12.58 11.45
C LYS A 246 -25.60 -12.25 12.85
N GLU A 247 -26.88 -12.49 13.08
CA GLU A 247 -27.41 -12.58 14.43
C GLU A 247 -26.84 -13.84 15.08
N SER A 248 -26.00 -13.69 16.10
CA SER A 248 -25.47 -14.80 16.88
C SER A 248 -25.48 -14.44 18.35
N ASP A 249 -25.88 -15.41 19.17
CA ASP A 249 -25.81 -15.29 20.62
C ASP A 249 -24.44 -15.64 21.21
N GLU A 250 -23.50 -16.08 20.39
CA GLU A 250 -22.17 -16.55 20.80
C GLU A 250 -21.23 -15.39 21.18
N ASN A 251 -20.35 -15.64 22.14
CA ASN A 251 -19.33 -14.70 22.64
C ASN A 251 -18.16 -14.54 21.65
N HIS A 252 -18.48 -14.25 20.39
CA HIS A 252 -17.50 -14.14 19.33
C HIS A 252 -17.04 -12.70 19.11
N VAL A 253 -15.76 -12.53 18.79
CA VAL A 253 -15.17 -11.34 18.21
C VAL A 253 -14.40 -11.73 16.94
N ALA A 254 -13.96 -10.77 16.14
CA ALA A 254 -13.05 -11.03 15.04
C ALA A 254 -11.77 -10.21 15.24
N LEU A 255 -10.66 -10.88 15.54
CA LEU A 255 -9.33 -10.29 15.41
C LEU A 255 -8.99 -10.16 13.93
N THR A 256 -8.58 -8.96 13.52
CA THR A 256 -8.24 -8.69 12.13
C THR A 256 -6.91 -7.94 12.02
N PHE A 257 -6.11 -8.30 11.02
CA PHE A 257 -4.79 -7.71 10.76
C PHE A 257 -4.74 -7.11 9.36
N ASP A 258 -4.36 -5.84 9.25
CA ASP A 258 -4.20 -5.14 7.99
C ASP A 258 -2.71 -4.98 7.62
N ASP A 259 -2.45 -4.70 6.33
CA ASP A 259 -1.17 -4.35 5.71
C ASP A 259 -0.17 -5.48 5.45
N GLY A 260 -0.41 -6.70 5.93
CA GLY A 260 0.47 -7.85 5.76
C GLY A 260 0.53 -8.45 4.34
N PRO A 261 1.28 -9.55 4.17
CA PRO A 261 2.08 -10.22 5.21
C PRO A 261 3.45 -9.54 5.43
N HIS A 262 3.93 -9.54 6.66
CA HIS A 262 5.28 -9.10 7.05
C HIS A 262 6.16 -10.30 7.47
N PRO A 263 7.41 -10.40 6.99
CA PRO A 263 8.22 -11.60 7.20
C PRO A 263 8.66 -11.91 8.63
N LYS A 264 8.68 -10.89 9.50
CA LYS A 264 9.00 -11.04 10.93
C LYS A 264 7.74 -11.17 11.80
N HIS A 265 6.86 -10.18 11.72
CA HIS A 265 5.71 -10.04 12.61
C HIS A 265 4.55 -10.99 12.30
N THR A 266 4.24 -11.28 11.02
CA THR A 266 3.16 -12.23 10.70
C THR A 266 3.44 -13.61 11.31
N PRO A 267 4.65 -14.21 11.19
CA PRO A 267 4.97 -15.45 11.92
C PRO A 267 4.81 -15.37 13.44
N GLU A 268 5.24 -14.27 14.08
CA GLU A 268 5.10 -14.09 15.53
C GLU A 268 3.62 -14.00 15.96
N ILE A 269 2.80 -13.32 15.16
CA ILE A 269 1.35 -13.21 15.36
C ILE A 269 0.67 -14.57 15.20
N LEU A 270 1.04 -15.32 14.16
CA LEU A 270 0.55 -16.67 13.89
C LEU A 270 0.85 -17.62 15.06
N ASP A 271 2.09 -17.59 15.58
CA ASP A 271 2.49 -18.42 16.73
C ASP A 271 1.69 -18.05 18.01
N LEU A 272 1.40 -16.76 18.23
CA LEU A 272 0.55 -16.31 19.35
C LEU A 272 -0.92 -16.74 19.20
N LEU A 273 -1.47 -16.68 17.99
CA LEU A 273 -2.85 -17.13 17.73
C LEU A 273 -3.01 -18.64 18.01
N ASP A 274 -2.02 -19.45 17.61
CA ASP A 274 -1.97 -20.89 17.91
C ASP A 274 -1.85 -21.15 19.42
N GLU A 275 -0.97 -20.43 20.13
CA GLU A 275 -0.80 -20.56 21.58
C GLU A 275 -2.10 -20.32 22.36
N TYR A 276 -2.94 -19.39 21.90
CA TYR A 276 -4.20 -19.01 22.55
C TYR A 276 -5.45 -19.68 21.96
N ASP A 277 -5.31 -20.63 21.02
CA ASP A 277 -6.42 -21.29 20.30
C ASP A 277 -7.42 -20.29 19.68
N GLN A 278 -6.88 -19.25 19.04
CA GLN A 278 -7.66 -18.20 18.37
C GLN A 278 -7.48 -18.23 16.86
N THR A 279 -8.53 -17.81 16.14
CA THR A 279 -8.46 -17.60 14.69
C THR A 279 -8.66 -16.12 14.37
N ALA A 280 -8.14 -15.68 13.23
CA ALA A 280 -8.17 -14.28 12.81
C ALA A 280 -8.46 -14.16 11.31
N THR A 281 -8.68 -12.93 10.85
CA THR A 281 -8.75 -12.58 9.43
C THR A 281 -7.67 -11.58 9.05
N PHE A 282 -6.83 -11.93 8.07
CA PHE A 282 -5.75 -11.08 7.59
C PHE A 282 -6.16 -10.39 6.28
N PHE A 283 -6.30 -9.07 6.30
CA PHE A 283 -6.53 -8.25 5.11
C PHE A 283 -5.17 -7.89 4.49
N LEU A 284 -4.80 -8.64 3.44
CA LEU A 284 -3.46 -8.58 2.87
C LEU A 284 -3.37 -7.59 1.71
N LEU A 285 -2.21 -6.91 1.61
CA LEU A 285 -1.85 -6.11 0.45
C LEU A 285 -1.32 -7.00 -0.66
N GLY A 286 -1.87 -6.88 -1.87
CA GLY A 286 -1.45 -7.69 -3.01
C GLY A 286 0.04 -7.54 -3.34
N SER A 287 0.60 -6.34 -3.20
CA SER A 287 2.05 -6.09 -3.37
C SER A 287 2.92 -6.92 -2.42
N ARG A 288 2.45 -7.17 -1.20
CA ARG A 288 3.17 -7.98 -0.21
C ARG A 288 2.93 -9.46 -0.38
N VAL A 289 1.75 -9.85 -0.86
CA VAL A 289 1.47 -11.24 -1.25
C VAL A 289 2.39 -11.67 -2.38
N ASP A 290 2.57 -10.83 -3.40
CA ASP A 290 3.54 -11.07 -4.49
C ASP A 290 4.97 -11.23 -3.96
N PHE A 291 5.32 -10.46 -2.93
CA PHE A 291 6.66 -10.46 -2.36
C PHE A 291 6.93 -11.62 -1.39
N TYR A 292 5.92 -12.06 -0.64
CA TYR A 292 6.00 -13.10 0.38
C TYR A 292 4.90 -14.17 0.24
N PRO A 293 4.76 -14.83 -0.92
CA PRO A 293 3.64 -15.74 -1.20
C PRO A 293 3.57 -16.92 -0.23
N GLN A 294 4.72 -17.40 0.26
CA GLN A 294 4.77 -18.52 1.22
C GLN A 294 4.12 -18.17 2.57
N LEU A 295 4.13 -16.90 2.97
CA LEU A 295 3.47 -16.49 4.22
C LEU A 295 1.95 -16.43 4.04
N THR A 296 1.48 -16.03 2.86
CA THR A 296 0.06 -16.10 2.51
C THR A 296 -0.47 -17.53 2.57
N GLU A 297 0.27 -18.51 2.03
CA GLU A 297 -0.06 -19.93 2.16
C GLU A 297 -0.10 -20.36 3.64
N LYS A 298 0.94 -20.02 4.42
CA LYS A 298 1.04 -20.37 5.85
C LYS A 298 -0.14 -19.83 6.68
N ILE A 299 -0.64 -18.62 6.40
CA ILE A 299 -1.81 -18.04 7.09
C ILE A 299 -3.03 -18.97 6.96
N LEU A 300 -3.29 -19.50 5.75
CA LEU A 300 -4.42 -20.40 5.52
C LEU A 300 -4.18 -21.80 6.10
N GLU A 301 -2.96 -22.32 5.99
CA GLU A 301 -2.61 -23.64 6.54
C GLU A 301 -2.84 -23.72 8.05
N GLN A 302 -2.72 -22.60 8.76
CA GLN A 302 -3.00 -22.48 10.20
C GLN A 302 -4.47 -22.18 10.52
N GLY A 303 -5.36 -22.19 9.53
CA GLY A 303 -6.80 -22.09 9.73
C GLY A 303 -7.33 -20.66 9.91
N HIS A 304 -6.60 -19.65 9.44
CA HIS A 304 -7.08 -18.27 9.42
C HIS A 304 -7.77 -17.92 8.09
N GLU A 305 -8.51 -16.82 8.07
CA GLU A 305 -9.13 -16.29 6.85
C GLU A 305 -8.27 -15.18 6.23
N ILE A 306 -8.30 -15.06 4.91
CA ILE A 306 -7.68 -13.94 4.19
C ILE A 306 -8.77 -13.04 3.58
N GLY A 307 -8.60 -11.73 3.76
CA GLY A 307 -9.34 -10.67 3.09
C GLY A 307 -8.45 -9.88 2.14
N ASN A 308 -9.07 -9.11 1.24
CA ASN A 308 -8.37 -8.26 0.28
C ASN A 308 -8.17 -6.84 0.87
N HIS A 309 -6.95 -6.32 0.86
CA HIS A 309 -6.65 -4.96 1.35
C HIS A 309 -6.12 -4.02 0.26
N THR A 310 -6.49 -4.24 -1.00
CA THR A 310 -5.97 -3.54 -2.19
C THR A 310 -4.52 -3.91 -2.53
N TRP A 311 -4.00 -3.39 -3.64
CA TRP A 311 -2.64 -3.69 -4.08
C TRP A 311 -1.63 -2.81 -3.36
N THR A 312 -1.91 -1.51 -3.26
CA THR A 312 -0.92 -0.49 -2.84
C THR A 312 -1.32 0.35 -1.63
N HIS A 313 -2.44 0.03 -0.96
CA HIS A 313 -2.96 0.79 0.18
C HIS A 313 -3.37 2.23 -0.17
N ARG A 314 -3.81 2.49 -1.41
CA ARG A 314 -4.27 3.82 -1.84
C ARG A 314 -5.67 4.12 -1.33
N ASP A 315 -5.94 5.40 -1.02
CA ASP A 315 -7.31 5.85 -0.73
C ASP A 315 -8.17 5.74 -1.99
N LEU A 316 -9.00 4.69 -2.05
CA LEU A 316 -9.84 4.33 -3.18
C LEU A 316 -10.78 5.47 -3.61
N ARG A 317 -11.12 6.40 -2.71
CA ARG A 317 -11.96 7.56 -3.07
C ARG A 317 -11.25 8.49 -4.05
N THR A 318 -9.92 8.45 -4.13
CA THR A 318 -9.13 9.28 -5.03
C THR A 318 -8.95 8.70 -6.43
N LEU A 319 -9.30 7.43 -6.63
CA LEU A 319 -9.07 6.64 -7.84
C LEU A 319 -10.25 6.68 -8.82
N THR A 320 -10.04 6.35 -10.08
CA THR A 320 -11.14 6.05 -11.03
C THR A 320 -11.73 4.66 -10.74
N PRO A 321 -12.96 4.34 -11.21
CA PRO A 321 -13.52 3.00 -11.05
C PRO A 321 -12.60 1.88 -11.56
N GLU A 322 -11.96 2.10 -12.71
CA GLU A 322 -11.06 1.13 -13.34
C GLU A 322 -9.80 0.88 -12.49
N GLU A 323 -9.26 1.93 -11.87
CA GLU A 323 -8.12 1.78 -10.94
C GLU A 323 -8.52 1.09 -9.64
N ILE A 324 -9.75 1.27 -9.16
CA ILE A 324 -10.27 0.55 -7.98
C ILE A 324 -10.41 -0.93 -8.31
N GLU A 325 -10.94 -1.24 -9.49
CA GLU A 325 -11.05 -2.60 -10.00
C GLU A 325 -9.67 -3.25 -10.10
N GLU A 326 -8.68 -2.56 -10.68
CA GLU A 326 -7.29 -3.05 -10.77
C GLU A 326 -6.66 -3.31 -9.39
N GLU A 327 -6.81 -2.40 -8.43
CA GLU A 327 -6.29 -2.58 -7.07
C GLU A 327 -6.86 -3.83 -6.39
N LEU A 328 -8.14 -4.14 -6.64
CA LEU A 328 -8.80 -5.29 -6.05
C LEU A 328 -8.51 -6.58 -6.84
N SER A 329 -8.61 -6.56 -8.17
CA SER A 329 -8.44 -7.75 -9.02
C SER A 329 -7.02 -8.28 -8.99
N ARG A 330 -5.99 -7.44 -9.12
CA ARG A 330 -4.59 -7.86 -8.98
C ARG A 330 -4.33 -8.51 -7.61
N THR A 331 -4.97 -7.99 -6.57
CA THR A 331 -4.86 -8.55 -5.21
C THR A 331 -5.58 -9.90 -5.09
N GLN A 332 -6.75 -10.07 -5.71
CA GLN A 332 -7.43 -11.37 -5.79
C GLN A 332 -6.53 -12.40 -6.48
N GLU A 333 -5.97 -12.05 -7.64
CA GLU A 333 -5.13 -12.93 -8.45
C GLU A 333 -3.86 -13.34 -7.70
N ALA A 334 -3.18 -12.41 -7.02
CA ALA A 334 -1.98 -12.73 -6.25
C ALA A 334 -2.28 -13.65 -5.07
N ILE A 335 -3.38 -13.42 -4.34
CA ILE A 335 -3.78 -14.30 -3.21
C ILE A 335 -4.15 -15.69 -3.72
N GLU A 336 -4.90 -15.78 -4.82
CA GLU A 336 -5.26 -17.06 -5.44
C GLU A 336 -4.02 -17.81 -5.94
N ALA A 337 -3.09 -17.12 -6.60
CA ALA A 337 -1.84 -17.71 -7.07
C ALA A 337 -0.95 -18.22 -5.92
N ALA A 338 -0.89 -17.48 -4.81
CA ALA A 338 -0.05 -17.82 -3.66
C ALA A 338 -0.62 -18.95 -2.79
N SER A 339 -1.96 -19.10 -2.74
CA SER A 339 -2.61 -19.91 -1.71
C SER A 339 -3.78 -20.78 -2.19
N GLY A 340 -4.20 -20.64 -3.44
CA GLY A 340 -5.38 -21.32 -4.00
C GLY A 340 -6.72 -20.82 -3.45
N TYR A 341 -6.71 -19.73 -2.68
CA TYR A 341 -7.90 -19.13 -2.07
C TYR A 341 -8.22 -17.78 -2.69
N THR A 342 -9.50 -17.53 -2.96
CA THR A 342 -9.99 -16.24 -3.47
C THR A 342 -10.73 -15.50 -2.35
N PRO A 343 -10.26 -14.33 -1.90
CA PRO A 343 -10.94 -13.57 -0.86
C PRO A 343 -12.38 -13.20 -1.23
N ARG A 344 -13.24 -13.18 -0.21
CA ARG A 344 -14.69 -12.91 -0.36
C ARG A 344 -15.12 -11.56 0.19
N VAL A 345 -14.21 -10.87 0.86
CA VAL A 345 -14.41 -9.56 1.47
C VAL A 345 -13.18 -8.72 1.17
N TYR A 346 -13.37 -7.41 1.15
CA TYR A 346 -12.26 -6.46 1.14
C TYR A 346 -12.36 -5.49 2.31
N ARG A 347 -11.25 -4.87 2.68
CA ARG A 347 -11.24 -3.73 3.61
C ARG A 347 -10.63 -2.54 2.87
N PRO A 348 -11.36 -1.42 2.68
CA PRO A 348 -10.78 -0.25 2.06
C PRO A 348 -9.71 0.36 2.98
N PRO A 349 -8.51 0.72 2.47
CA PRO A 349 -7.50 1.44 3.22
C PRO A 349 -8.09 2.64 3.96
N TYR A 350 -7.65 2.85 5.20
CA TYR A 350 -8.12 3.93 6.08
C TYR A 350 -9.64 3.93 6.35
N GLY A 351 -10.33 2.82 6.10
CA GLY A 351 -11.80 2.72 6.16
C GLY A 351 -12.51 3.62 5.13
N ALA A 352 -11.81 4.07 4.10
CA ALA A 352 -12.29 5.10 3.19
C ALA A 352 -13.07 4.54 2.00
N GLU A 353 -14.39 4.58 2.13
CA GLU A 353 -15.32 4.21 1.06
C GLU A 353 -16.33 5.32 0.76
N ASN A 354 -16.83 5.36 -0.46
CA ASN A 354 -17.99 6.14 -0.89
C ASN A 354 -18.77 5.32 -1.94
N GLN A 355 -19.89 5.86 -2.45
CA GLN A 355 -20.71 5.10 -3.41
C GLN A 355 -19.91 4.68 -4.65
N LYS A 356 -19.02 5.53 -5.18
CA LYS A 356 -18.15 5.15 -6.31
C LYS A 356 -17.28 3.93 -5.96
N VAL A 357 -16.67 3.92 -4.78
CA VAL A 357 -15.85 2.78 -4.32
C VAL A 357 -16.70 1.52 -4.19
N LYS A 358 -17.87 1.60 -3.56
CA LYS A 358 -18.80 0.46 -3.44
C LYS A 358 -19.28 -0.06 -4.80
N ASN A 359 -19.42 0.84 -5.78
CA ASN A 359 -19.84 0.46 -7.12
C ASN A 359 -18.75 -0.24 -7.93
N ALA A 360 -17.51 0.18 -7.75
CA ALA A 360 -16.36 -0.43 -8.42
C ALA A 360 -15.89 -1.70 -7.70
N ALA A 361 -16.08 -1.79 -6.39
CA ALA A 361 -15.75 -2.97 -5.61
C ALA A 361 -16.78 -4.09 -5.86
N ALA A 362 -16.36 -5.14 -6.57
CA ALA A 362 -17.14 -6.36 -6.77
C ALA A 362 -17.21 -7.26 -5.52
N LEU A 363 -16.69 -6.78 -4.38
CA LEU A 363 -16.64 -7.48 -3.10
C LEU A 363 -17.33 -6.64 -2.01
N PRO A 364 -17.93 -7.27 -0.99
CA PRO A 364 -18.44 -6.56 0.18
C PRO A 364 -17.30 -6.04 1.07
N SER A 365 -17.46 -4.83 1.60
CA SER A 365 -16.49 -4.23 2.53
C SER A 365 -16.71 -4.70 3.98
N ILE A 366 -15.60 -4.87 4.70
CA ILE A 366 -15.57 -5.15 6.15
C ILE A 366 -14.72 -4.07 6.82
N LEU A 367 -15.35 -3.28 7.68
CA LEU A 367 -14.66 -2.31 8.52
C LEU A 367 -14.37 -2.91 9.91
N TRP A 368 -14.15 -2.06 10.90
CA TRP A 368 -13.93 -2.45 12.28
C TRP A 368 -14.87 -1.68 13.22
N THR A 369 -15.01 -2.19 14.44
CA THR A 369 -15.75 -1.53 15.53
C THR A 369 -14.85 -1.07 16.66
N LEU A 370 -13.65 -1.67 16.76
CA LEU A 370 -12.64 -1.34 17.76
C LEU A 370 -11.27 -1.24 17.07
N ASP A 371 -10.64 -0.06 17.16
CA ASP A 371 -9.28 0.18 16.68
C ASP A 371 -8.30 0.10 17.86
N THR A 372 -7.25 -0.70 17.75
CA THR A 372 -6.21 -0.78 18.79
C THR A 372 -5.30 0.45 18.82
N GLU A 373 -5.26 1.23 17.74
CA GLU A 373 -4.30 2.32 17.51
C GLU A 373 -2.83 1.86 17.61
N ASP A 374 -2.52 0.58 17.34
CA ASP A 374 -1.15 0.02 17.32
C ASP A 374 -0.24 0.69 16.26
N TRP A 375 -0.85 1.24 15.22
CA TRP A 375 -0.20 2.07 14.20
C TRP A 375 0.26 3.44 14.73
N LYS A 376 -0.32 3.93 15.83
CA LYS A 376 -0.13 5.30 16.34
C LYS A 376 0.59 5.34 17.69
N SER A 377 0.26 4.43 18.59
CA SER A 377 0.77 4.41 19.97
C SER A 377 1.74 3.26 20.17
N THR A 378 2.74 3.47 21.03
CA THR A 378 3.60 2.40 21.57
C THR A 378 3.39 2.16 23.07
N ASP A 379 2.34 2.76 23.66
CA ASP A 379 2.00 2.60 25.08
C ASP A 379 1.06 1.39 25.26
N THR A 380 1.67 0.20 25.37
CA THR A 380 0.96 -1.08 25.52
C THR A 380 -0.06 -1.07 26.67
N PRO A 381 0.25 -0.58 27.90
CA PRO A 381 -0.75 -0.47 28.97
C PRO A 381 -1.96 0.41 28.63
N ALA A 382 -1.75 1.53 27.93
CA ALA A 382 -2.84 2.39 27.50
C ALA A 382 -3.74 1.69 26.46
N ILE A 383 -3.12 0.96 25.52
CA ILE A 383 -3.83 0.15 24.52
C ILE A 383 -4.64 -0.95 25.22
N ARG A 384 -4.05 -1.74 26.12
CA ARG A 384 -4.78 -2.78 26.89
C ARG A 384 -6.03 -2.21 27.55
N LYS A 385 -5.89 -1.11 28.29
CA LYS A 385 -7.01 -0.44 28.97
C LYS A 385 -8.08 0.05 28.00
N HIS A 386 -7.67 0.53 26.83
CA HIS A 386 -8.61 0.91 25.77
C HIS A 386 -9.43 -0.30 25.30
N ILE A 387 -8.79 -1.44 25.05
CA ILE A 387 -9.45 -2.68 24.63
C ILE A 387 -10.37 -3.21 25.74
N GLU A 388 -9.91 -3.30 26.98
CA GLU A 388 -10.72 -3.73 28.13
C GLU A 388 -12.03 -2.96 28.28
N GLY A 389 -11.99 -1.65 28.02
CA GLY A 389 -13.13 -0.76 28.17
C GLY A 389 -14.13 -0.79 27.01
N ASN A 390 -13.73 -1.27 25.82
CA ASN A 390 -14.52 -1.13 24.59
C ASN A 390 -14.80 -2.45 23.87
N VAL A 391 -14.05 -3.53 24.14
CA VAL A 391 -14.31 -4.81 23.50
C VAL A 391 -15.61 -5.42 24.00
N GLU A 392 -16.46 -5.80 23.05
CA GLU A 392 -17.74 -6.45 23.28
C GLU A 392 -17.99 -7.56 22.27
N LYS A 393 -18.93 -8.45 22.60
CA LYS A 393 -19.40 -9.47 21.68
C LYS A 393 -19.78 -8.86 20.32
N GLY A 394 -19.27 -9.47 19.26
CA GLY A 394 -19.48 -9.06 17.89
C GLY A 394 -18.55 -7.92 17.46
N SER A 395 -17.54 -7.58 18.26
CA SER A 395 -16.51 -6.62 17.88
C SER A 395 -15.65 -7.15 16.74
N VAL A 396 -15.30 -6.27 15.81
CA VAL A 396 -14.26 -6.47 14.80
C VAL A 396 -13.09 -5.58 15.20
N ILE A 397 -11.98 -6.19 15.59
CA ILE A 397 -10.82 -5.56 16.20
C ILE A 397 -9.76 -5.33 15.11
N LEU A 398 -9.38 -4.08 14.88
CA LEU A 398 -8.35 -3.68 13.92
C LEU A 398 -6.96 -3.68 14.58
N MET A 399 -6.04 -4.42 13.97
CA MET A 399 -4.60 -4.46 14.24
C MET A 399 -3.83 -4.44 12.92
N HIS A 400 -2.52 -4.27 12.95
CA HIS A 400 -1.67 -4.26 11.76
C HIS A 400 -0.48 -5.22 11.92
N ASP A 401 -0.35 -6.24 11.08
CA ASP A 401 0.72 -7.24 11.21
C ASP A 401 2.06 -6.78 10.62
N VAL A 402 2.24 -5.47 10.42
CA VAL A 402 3.46 -4.84 9.90
C VAL A 402 4.15 -3.98 10.95
N GLN A 403 3.48 -3.69 12.07
CA GLN A 403 4.04 -2.84 13.12
C GLN A 403 4.85 -3.68 14.11
N GLY A 404 6.04 -3.20 14.45
CA GLY A 404 6.94 -3.92 15.36
C GLY A 404 6.37 -4.15 16.77
N ILE A 405 5.36 -3.38 17.19
CA ILE A 405 4.71 -3.53 18.49
C ILE A 405 3.52 -4.51 18.45
N SER A 406 2.99 -4.85 17.28
CA SER A 406 1.73 -5.58 17.17
C SER A 406 1.75 -6.98 17.81
N PRO A 407 2.86 -7.75 17.82
CA PRO A 407 2.92 -8.98 18.61
C PRO A 407 2.72 -8.75 20.12
N GLU A 408 3.29 -7.67 20.67
CA GLU A 408 3.12 -7.32 22.09
C GLU A 408 1.68 -6.88 22.37
N VAL A 409 1.11 -6.02 21.50
CA VAL A 409 -0.29 -5.60 21.61
C VAL A 409 -1.23 -6.80 21.48
N LEU A 410 -0.97 -7.72 20.55
CA LEU A 410 -1.81 -8.90 20.33
C LEU A 410 -1.89 -9.74 21.58
N LYS A 411 -0.76 -9.97 22.25
CA LYS A 411 -0.74 -10.71 23.51
C LYS A 411 -1.67 -10.08 24.55
N GLU A 412 -1.63 -8.77 24.72
CA GLU A 412 -2.54 -8.06 25.62
C GLU A 412 -4.01 -8.20 25.20
N VAL A 413 -4.31 -8.12 23.90
CA VAL A 413 -5.67 -8.34 23.40
C VAL A 413 -6.14 -9.76 23.72
N LEU A 414 -5.31 -10.77 23.47
CA LEU A 414 -5.62 -12.17 23.72
C LEU A 414 -5.91 -12.44 25.20
N GLU A 415 -5.10 -11.87 26.11
CA GLU A 415 -5.35 -11.95 27.55
C GLU A 415 -6.70 -11.30 27.94
N VAL A 416 -7.03 -10.14 27.37
CA VAL A 416 -8.32 -9.47 27.61
C VAL A 416 -9.49 -10.29 27.07
N LEU A 417 -9.34 -10.95 25.92
CA LEU A 417 -10.37 -11.83 25.37
C LEU A 417 -10.61 -13.05 26.27
N GLU A 418 -9.54 -13.66 26.77
CA GLU A 418 -9.62 -14.79 27.72
C GLU A 418 -10.32 -14.37 29.02
N GLU A 419 -9.92 -13.24 29.62
CA GLU A 419 -10.54 -12.69 30.84
C GLU A 419 -12.05 -12.41 30.69
N LYS A 420 -12.49 -12.07 29.47
CA LYS A 420 -13.89 -11.78 29.13
C LYS A 420 -14.65 -12.96 28.55
N GLU A 421 -14.02 -14.13 28.47
CA GLU A 421 -14.59 -15.35 27.87
C GLU A 421 -15.09 -15.11 26.42
N LEU A 422 -14.33 -14.32 25.65
CA LEU A 422 -14.57 -14.03 24.24
C LEU A 422 -13.67 -14.90 23.36
N LYS A 423 -14.21 -15.45 22.27
CA LYS A 423 -13.45 -16.23 21.28
C LYS A 423 -13.35 -15.49 19.96
N SER A 424 -12.15 -15.36 19.43
CA SER A 424 -11.90 -14.82 18.10
C SER A 424 -12.20 -15.86 17.02
N VAL A 425 -13.00 -15.45 16.05
CA VAL A 425 -13.39 -16.22 14.88
C VAL A 425 -13.16 -15.40 13.62
N GLU A 426 -13.13 -16.07 12.47
CA GLU A 426 -12.96 -15.43 11.18
C GLU A 426 -14.19 -14.57 10.81
N ILE A 427 -13.99 -13.54 9.99
CA ILE A 427 -15.06 -12.64 9.55
C ILE A 427 -16.22 -13.39 8.89
N SER A 428 -15.92 -14.41 8.09
CA SER A 428 -16.93 -15.28 7.45
C SER A 428 -17.80 -16.05 8.46
N ARG A 429 -17.36 -16.23 9.71
CA ARG A 429 -18.20 -16.75 10.80
C ARG A 429 -19.18 -15.71 11.31
N MET A 430 -18.79 -14.44 11.37
CA MET A 430 -19.61 -13.34 11.88
C MET A 430 -20.47 -12.63 10.83
N TYR A 431 -20.11 -12.70 9.55
CA TYR A 431 -20.78 -12.01 8.46
C TYR A 431 -21.20 -13.00 7.36
N THR A 432 -22.30 -12.69 6.67
CA THR A 432 -22.73 -13.34 5.43
C THR A 432 -22.59 -12.39 4.26
N HIS A 433 -22.39 -12.93 3.06
CA HIS A 433 -22.50 -12.19 1.82
C HIS A 433 -23.40 -12.95 0.84
N PRO A 434 -24.06 -12.26 -0.11
CA PRO A 434 -24.79 -12.91 -1.20
C PRO A 434 -23.83 -13.80 -2.02
N GLY A 435 -24.27 -15.00 -2.40
CA GLY A 435 -23.49 -15.96 -3.19
C GLY A 435 -23.05 -17.23 -2.45
N ASN A 436 -23.28 -17.34 -1.15
CA ASN A 436 -23.19 -18.62 -0.42
C ASN A 436 -24.45 -19.47 -0.70
N ASN A 437 -24.40 -20.28 -1.76
CA ASN A 437 -25.23 -21.49 -1.89
C ASN A 437 -24.31 -22.72 -1.90
#